data_AF-A0A3G8GQ35-F1
#
_entry.id   AF-A0A3G8GQ35-F1
#
_cell.length_a   1.000
_cell.length_b   1.000
_cell.length_c   1.000
_cell.angle_alpha   90.00
_cell.angle_beta   90.00
_cell.angle_gamma   90.00
#
_symmetry.space_group_name_H-M   'P 1'
#
loop_
_entity.id
_entity.type
_entity.pdbx_description
1 polymer ?
#
loop_
_entity_poly.entity_id
_entity_poly.type
_entity_poly.pdbx_seq_one_letter_code
_entity_poly.pdbx_strand_id
1 'polypeptide(L)'
;MKPTLTAALACLPALTAHAAGIPLYPTGPAEDSAFVRFVNATAAPLEVQAAGTSATLALPADRPASGFMPVAASKPVKGTLVGGGQNLPVSVTVKPGEFATVVALDKKATVVIKESPDDFNAMRASLALYNADPACRQAGLRTAGRNVGIFENVGQGQVKRRLINPVAVSVELTCDGKPQGAARDLGALEAGQRYTVLVVPGPQGPRTLFANDALTR
;
A
#
# COMPACT_ATOMS: atom_id res chain seq x y z
N MET A 1 49.27 -66.87 -31.94
CA MET A 1 47.92 -66.53 -32.44
C MET A 1 47.68 -65.05 -32.13
N LYS A 2 47.59 -64.19 -33.14
CA LYS A 2 47.12 -62.79 -32.97
C LYS A 2 45.60 -62.81 -32.85
N PRO A 3 45.01 -61.86 -32.10
CA PRO A 3 44.23 -60.87 -32.82
C PRO A 3 44.45 -59.43 -32.36
N THR A 4 44.51 -58.58 -33.37
CA THR A 4 44.37 -57.12 -33.39
C THR A 4 42.91 -56.75 -33.10
N LEU A 5 42.61 -55.68 -32.36
CA LEU A 5 41.32 -54.97 -32.44
C LEU A 5 41.50 -53.51 -31.93
N THR A 6 41.69 -52.54 -32.83
CA THR A 6 40.70 -51.58 -33.36
C THR A 6 40.38 -50.42 -32.40
N ALA A 7 40.85 -49.22 -32.77
CA ALA A 7 40.50 -47.95 -32.17
C ALA A 7 39.08 -47.50 -32.61
N ALA A 8 38.35 -46.84 -31.72
CA ALA A 8 37.22 -45.99 -32.09
C ALA A 8 37.19 -44.74 -31.19
N LEU A 9 37.56 -43.61 -31.81
CA LEU A 9 37.45 -42.26 -31.29
C LEU A 9 35.98 -41.81 -31.46
N ALA A 10 35.27 -41.55 -30.36
CA ALA A 10 33.98 -40.89 -30.38
C ALA A 10 34.00 -39.73 -29.37
N CYS A 11 34.08 -38.52 -29.91
CA CYS A 11 34.04 -37.26 -29.18
C CYS A 11 32.75 -36.54 -29.60
N LEU A 12 31.85 -36.24 -28.66
CA LEU A 12 30.72 -35.27 -28.70
C LEU A 12 29.61 -35.71 -27.70
N PRO A 13 28.80 -34.81 -27.11
CA PRO A 13 29.02 -33.43 -26.65
C PRO A 13 28.76 -33.29 -25.12
N ALA A 14 29.35 -32.27 -24.50
CA ALA A 14 29.04 -31.90 -23.12
C ALA A 14 27.62 -31.30 -23.04
N LEU A 15 26.67 -32.05 -22.50
CA LEU A 15 25.40 -31.50 -22.03
C LEU A 15 25.68 -30.62 -20.81
N THR A 16 25.58 -29.30 -20.99
CA THR A 16 25.56 -28.35 -19.89
C THR A 16 24.28 -28.55 -19.08
N ALA A 17 24.39 -29.30 -17.99
CA ALA A 17 23.35 -29.40 -16.99
C ALA A 17 23.11 -28.02 -16.38
N HIS A 18 22.10 -27.31 -16.87
CA HIS A 18 21.51 -26.18 -16.19
C HIS A 18 20.71 -26.74 -15.02
N ALA A 19 21.37 -26.94 -13.87
CA ALA A 19 20.69 -27.20 -12.62
C ALA A 19 19.99 -25.90 -12.19
N ALA A 20 18.78 -25.68 -12.70
CA ALA A 20 17.82 -24.81 -12.04
C ALA A 20 17.52 -25.45 -10.67
N GLY A 21 18.01 -24.82 -9.60
CA GLY A 21 17.85 -25.32 -8.24
C GLY A 21 16.38 -25.57 -7.94
N ILE A 22 16.04 -26.81 -7.62
CA ILE A 22 14.70 -27.21 -7.17
C ILE A 22 14.48 -26.54 -5.81
N PRO A 23 13.51 -25.63 -5.64
CA PRO A 23 13.23 -25.04 -4.34
C PRO A 23 12.74 -26.14 -3.40
N LEU A 24 13.49 -26.40 -2.34
CA LEU A 24 13.21 -27.47 -1.35
C LEU A 24 12.12 -27.09 -0.34
N TYR A 25 11.52 -25.91 -0.50
CA TYR A 25 10.41 -25.43 0.32
C TYR A 25 9.36 -24.76 -0.57
N PRO A 26 8.05 -24.93 -0.28
CA PRO A 26 7.03 -24.12 -0.92
C PRO A 26 7.29 -22.64 -0.64
N THR A 27 7.13 -21.82 -1.67
CA THR A 27 7.08 -20.36 -1.58
C THR A 27 6.06 -19.99 -0.49
N GLY A 28 6.50 -19.24 0.53
CA GLY A 28 5.66 -18.99 1.71
C GLY A 28 4.38 -18.22 1.34
N PRO A 29 3.36 -18.16 2.22
CA PRO A 29 2.09 -17.47 1.96
C PRO A 29 2.23 -16.04 1.43
N ALA A 30 3.33 -15.35 1.79
CA ALA A 30 3.63 -13.99 1.36
C ALA A 30 4.02 -13.85 -0.13
N GLU A 31 4.56 -14.90 -0.76
CA GLU A 31 4.89 -14.88 -2.20
C GLU A 31 3.63 -15.05 -3.08
N ASP A 32 2.59 -15.70 -2.55
CA ASP A 32 1.30 -15.85 -3.22
C ASP A 32 0.29 -14.76 -2.83
N SER A 33 0.59 -13.97 -1.80
CA SER A 33 -0.33 -12.97 -1.25
C SER A 33 0.10 -11.54 -1.57
N ALA A 34 -0.89 -10.71 -1.81
CA ALA A 34 -0.78 -9.26 -1.80
C ALA A 34 -1.88 -8.68 -0.91
N PHE A 35 -1.84 -7.37 -0.64
CA PHE A 35 -2.76 -6.77 0.31
C PHE A 35 -3.45 -5.56 -0.29
N VAL A 36 -4.78 -5.48 -0.14
CA VAL A 36 -5.58 -4.35 -0.63
C VAL A 36 -6.41 -3.76 0.49
N ARG A 37 -6.42 -2.43 0.59
CA ARG A 37 -7.43 -1.70 1.36
C ARG A 37 -8.13 -0.65 0.49
N PHE A 38 -9.28 -0.21 0.95
CA PHE A 38 -10.04 0.87 0.33
C PHE A 38 -10.19 2.04 1.30
N VAL A 39 -10.16 3.24 0.76
CA VAL A 39 -10.32 4.48 1.52
C VAL A 39 -11.37 5.37 0.86
N ASN A 40 -12.36 5.80 1.63
CA ASN A 40 -13.34 6.79 1.26
C ASN A 40 -12.86 8.19 1.68
N ALA A 41 -12.39 9.00 0.72
CA ALA A 41 -12.03 10.40 0.97
C ALA A 41 -13.16 11.40 0.70
N THR A 42 -14.35 10.90 0.35
CA THR A 42 -15.53 11.69 0.01
C THR A 42 -16.31 12.08 1.27
N ALA A 43 -17.34 12.93 1.11
CA ALA A 43 -18.24 13.29 2.22
C ALA A 43 -19.37 12.28 2.44
N ALA A 44 -19.70 11.46 1.43
CA ALA A 44 -20.80 10.50 1.49
C ALA A 44 -20.26 9.11 1.87
N PRO A 45 -21.04 8.26 2.55
CA PRO A 45 -20.66 6.87 2.74
C PRO A 45 -20.57 6.16 1.38
N LEU A 46 -19.58 5.26 1.26
CA LEU A 46 -19.39 4.42 0.09
C LEU A 46 -19.42 2.94 0.51
N GLU A 47 -19.56 2.08 -0.49
CA GLU A 47 -19.45 0.63 -0.38
C GLU A 47 -18.60 0.11 -1.52
N VAL A 48 -17.73 -0.87 -1.25
CA VAL A 48 -17.05 -1.64 -2.29
C VAL A 48 -17.87 -2.89 -2.56
N GLN A 49 -18.24 -3.11 -3.82
CA GLN A 49 -18.89 -4.33 -4.28
C GLN A 49 -17.88 -5.16 -5.07
N ALA A 50 -17.62 -6.38 -4.61
CA ALA A 50 -16.66 -7.27 -5.27
C ALA A 50 -17.26 -7.87 -6.55
N ALA A 51 -16.53 -7.77 -7.67
CA ALA A 51 -17.04 -8.20 -8.97
C ALA A 51 -17.31 -9.71 -8.99
N GLY A 52 -18.48 -10.11 -9.50
CA GLY A 52 -18.87 -11.52 -9.62
C GLY A 52 -19.27 -12.20 -8.31
N THR A 53 -19.47 -11.44 -7.23
CA THR A 53 -19.95 -11.96 -5.93
C THR A 53 -21.00 -11.02 -5.34
N SER A 54 -21.67 -11.45 -4.27
CA SER A 54 -22.53 -10.59 -3.44
C SER A 54 -21.78 -9.92 -2.27
N ALA A 55 -20.46 -10.07 -2.20
CA ALA A 55 -19.67 -9.55 -1.09
C ALA A 55 -19.55 -8.02 -1.18
N THR A 56 -19.77 -7.36 -0.04
CA THR A 56 -19.70 -5.90 0.08
C THR A 56 -18.85 -5.49 1.27
N LEU A 57 -18.24 -4.31 1.18
CA LEU A 57 -17.45 -3.69 2.25
C LEU A 57 -17.89 -2.24 2.43
N ALA A 58 -18.45 -1.93 3.59
CA ALA A 58 -18.85 -0.56 3.94
C ALA A 58 -17.63 0.32 4.21
N LEU A 59 -17.68 1.55 3.70
CA LEU A 59 -16.70 2.62 3.93
C LEU A 59 -17.43 3.89 4.40
N PRO A 60 -17.84 3.96 5.68
CA PRO A 60 -18.51 5.13 6.22
C PRO A 60 -17.54 6.32 6.30
N ALA A 61 -18.06 7.55 6.30
CA ALA A 61 -17.24 8.76 6.26
C ALA A 61 -16.43 9.01 7.55
N ASP A 62 -16.89 8.50 8.69
CA ASP A 62 -16.25 8.63 10.01
C ASP A 62 -15.15 7.57 10.26
N ARG A 63 -15.22 6.45 9.54
CA ARG A 63 -14.16 5.43 9.47
C ARG A 63 -13.77 5.20 8.02
N PRO A 64 -13.03 6.14 7.43
CA PRO A 64 -12.88 6.21 5.99
C PRO A 64 -11.97 5.14 5.40
N ALA A 65 -11.19 4.40 6.21
CA ALA A 65 -10.28 3.36 5.72
C ALA A 65 -10.68 1.98 6.22
N SER A 66 -10.72 1.00 5.32
CA SER A 66 -10.72 -0.41 5.71
C SER A 66 -9.35 -0.83 6.23
N GLY A 67 -9.29 -1.96 6.94
CA GLY A 67 -8.01 -2.67 7.07
C GLY A 67 -7.58 -3.27 5.73
N PHE A 68 -6.37 -3.83 5.70
CA PHE A 68 -5.81 -4.51 4.56
C PHE A 68 -6.32 -5.96 4.48
N MET A 69 -6.94 -6.30 3.36
CA MET A 69 -7.40 -7.65 3.06
C MET A 69 -6.35 -8.39 2.24
N PRO A 70 -6.04 -9.67 2.58
CA PRO A 70 -5.19 -10.50 1.74
C PRO A 70 -5.92 -10.83 0.43
N VAL A 71 -5.20 -10.77 -0.68
CA VAL A 71 -5.67 -11.14 -2.02
C VAL A 71 -4.61 -11.97 -2.72
N ALA A 72 -5.01 -12.74 -3.74
CA ALA A 72 -4.03 -13.44 -4.58
C ALA A 72 -3.15 -12.43 -5.32
N ALA A 73 -1.83 -12.56 -5.17
CA ALA A 73 -0.87 -11.72 -5.86
C ALA A 73 -0.96 -11.91 -7.38
N SER A 74 -0.61 -10.86 -8.13
CA SER A 74 -0.57 -10.83 -9.60
C SER A 74 -1.90 -11.13 -10.32
N LYS A 75 -3.01 -11.29 -9.58
CA LYS A 75 -4.36 -11.38 -10.13
C LYS A 75 -5.10 -10.04 -9.95
N PRO A 76 -5.95 -9.65 -10.91
CA PRO A 76 -6.70 -8.41 -10.78
C PRO A 76 -7.78 -8.55 -9.71
N VAL A 77 -7.73 -7.67 -8.70
CA VAL A 77 -8.82 -7.44 -7.76
C VAL A 77 -9.81 -6.48 -8.42
N LYS A 78 -11.03 -6.96 -8.68
CA LYS A 78 -12.07 -6.23 -9.40
C LYS A 78 -13.27 -5.95 -8.51
N GLY A 79 -13.84 -4.77 -8.68
CA GLY A 79 -15.06 -4.39 -7.98
C GLY A 79 -15.53 -3.00 -8.40
N THR A 80 -16.44 -2.46 -7.60
CA THR A 80 -17.02 -1.15 -7.84
C THR A 80 -17.20 -0.43 -6.51
N LEU A 81 -16.74 0.82 -6.43
CA LEU A 81 -17.09 1.74 -5.35
C LEU A 81 -18.41 2.42 -5.68
N VAL A 82 -19.42 2.22 -4.85
CA VAL A 82 -20.77 2.77 -5.02
C VAL A 82 -21.19 3.59 -3.81
N GLY A 83 -22.05 4.59 -4.02
CA GLY A 83 -22.58 5.44 -2.96
C GLY A 83 -22.37 6.93 -3.25
N GLY A 84 -23.16 7.80 -2.61
CA GLY A 84 -23.04 9.25 -2.82
C GLY A 84 -23.20 9.72 -4.27
N GLY A 85 -23.97 8.98 -5.09
CA GLY A 85 -24.10 9.22 -6.53
C GLY A 85 -22.88 8.82 -7.37
N GLN A 86 -21.91 8.14 -6.76
CA GLN A 86 -20.74 7.58 -7.42
C GLN A 86 -20.94 6.10 -7.79
N ASN A 87 -20.32 5.72 -8.89
CA ASN A 87 -20.20 4.35 -9.37
C ASN A 87 -18.85 4.25 -10.09
N LEU A 88 -17.81 3.83 -9.37
CA LEU A 88 -16.44 3.86 -9.83
C LEU A 88 -15.89 2.44 -9.96
N PRO A 89 -15.56 1.98 -11.17
CA PRO A 89 -14.94 0.68 -11.34
C PRO A 89 -13.55 0.67 -10.69
N VAL A 90 -13.23 -0.42 -9.99
CA VAL A 90 -11.91 -0.69 -9.45
C VAL A 90 -11.35 -1.93 -10.12
N SER A 91 -10.11 -1.82 -10.59
CA SER A 91 -9.32 -2.96 -11.06
C SER A 91 -7.87 -2.73 -10.66
N VAL A 92 -7.37 -3.46 -9.67
CA VAL A 92 -6.00 -3.34 -9.17
C VAL A 92 -5.30 -4.68 -9.19
N THR A 93 -4.15 -4.75 -9.83
CA THR A 93 -3.23 -5.89 -9.74
C THR A 93 -2.08 -5.51 -8.82
N VAL A 94 -1.76 -6.35 -7.85
CA VAL A 94 -0.78 -6.07 -6.79
C VAL A 94 0.31 -7.14 -6.82
N LYS A 95 1.58 -6.74 -6.66
CA LYS A 95 2.71 -7.68 -6.66
C LYS A 95 2.73 -8.53 -5.38
N PRO A 96 3.41 -9.69 -5.38
CA PRO A 96 3.70 -10.44 -4.16
C PRO A 96 4.27 -9.54 -3.05
N GLY A 97 3.71 -9.64 -1.84
CA GLY A 97 4.12 -8.85 -0.67
C GLY A 97 3.81 -7.34 -0.74
N GLU A 98 3.25 -6.83 -1.84
CA GLU A 98 2.92 -5.41 -2.00
C GLU A 98 1.56 -5.08 -1.37
N PHE A 99 1.46 -3.88 -0.83
CA PHE A 99 0.26 -3.31 -0.26
C PHE A 99 -0.27 -2.24 -1.21
N ALA A 100 -1.54 -2.34 -1.61
CA ALA A 100 -2.22 -1.35 -2.43
C ALA A 100 -3.37 -0.69 -1.64
N THR A 101 -3.42 0.63 -1.70
CA THR A 101 -4.51 1.44 -1.15
C THR A 101 -5.26 2.09 -2.30
N VAL A 102 -6.54 1.76 -2.43
CA VAL A 102 -7.45 2.39 -3.41
C VAL A 102 -8.21 3.50 -2.71
N VAL A 103 -7.95 4.75 -3.08
CA VAL A 103 -8.59 5.93 -2.51
C VAL A 103 -9.68 6.42 -3.45
N ALA A 104 -10.93 6.40 -2.99
CA ALA A 104 -12.06 7.05 -3.64
C ALA A 104 -12.00 8.56 -3.35
N LEU A 105 -11.96 9.37 -4.40
CA LEU A 105 -11.96 10.83 -4.33
C LEU A 105 -13.30 11.38 -4.82
N ASP A 106 -13.57 12.65 -4.51
CA ASP A 106 -14.70 13.36 -5.11
C ASP A 106 -14.57 13.46 -6.64
N LYS A 107 -15.66 13.86 -7.30
CA LYS A 107 -15.74 14.01 -8.77
C LYS A 107 -15.44 12.73 -9.55
N LYS A 108 -15.78 11.58 -8.95
CA LYS A 108 -15.71 10.26 -9.59
C LYS A 108 -14.29 9.84 -9.98
N ALA A 109 -13.31 10.15 -9.13
CA ALA A 109 -11.92 9.79 -9.35
C ALA A 109 -11.43 8.76 -8.32
N THR A 110 -10.48 7.92 -8.72
CA THR A 110 -9.77 7.00 -7.82
C THR A 110 -8.27 7.17 -7.98
N VAL A 111 -7.53 7.06 -6.87
CA VAL A 111 -6.07 6.99 -6.88
C VAL A 111 -5.64 5.69 -6.22
N VAL A 112 -4.69 4.99 -6.85
CA VAL A 112 -4.10 3.77 -6.29
C VAL A 112 -2.68 4.09 -5.86
N ILE A 113 -2.40 3.89 -4.57
CA ILE A 113 -1.07 4.08 -4.00
C ILE A 113 -0.57 2.71 -3.55
N LYS A 114 0.64 2.36 -3.97
CA LYS A 114 1.26 1.06 -3.69
C LYS A 114 2.53 1.25 -2.87
N GLU A 115 2.76 0.33 -1.96
CA GLU A 115 3.98 0.27 -1.17
C GLU A 115 4.47 -1.17 -1.01
N SER A 116 5.79 -1.34 -0.95
CA SER A 116 6.46 -2.59 -0.59
C SER A 116 7.33 -2.29 0.63
N PRO A 117 6.78 -2.38 1.84
CA PRO A 117 7.51 -2.10 3.07
C PRO A 117 8.61 -3.15 3.26
N ASP A 118 9.82 -2.69 3.55
CA ASP A 118 10.99 -3.52 3.83
C ASP A 118 11.48 -3.39 5.28
N ASP A 119 10.89 -2.47 6.05
CA ASP A 119 11.28 -2.14 7.42
C ASP A 119 10.24 -2.57 8.46
N PHE A 120 10.68 -3.38 9.42
CA PHE A 120 9.90 -3.71 10.62
C PHE A 120 10.77 -3.61 11.88
N ASN A 121 10.21 -3.05 12.94
CA ASN A 121 10.82 -3.03 14.25
C ASN A 121 9.73 -3.09 15.33
N ALA A 122 9.75 -4.13 16.15
CA ALA A 122 8.74 -4.36 17.18
C ALA A 122 8.69 -3.26 18.26
N MET A 123 9.76 -2.49 18.43
CA MET A 123 9.89 -1.43 19.45
C MET A 123 9.56 -0.03 18.91
N ARG A 124 9.22 0.09 17.62
CA ARG A 124 8.93 1.36 16.96
C ARG A 124 7.55 1.31 16.34
N ALA A 125 6.91 2.47 16.21
CA ALA A 125 5.73 2.61 15.37
C ALA A 125 6.18 2.89 13.93
N SER A 126 5.55 2.26 12.93
CA SER A 126 5.81 2.56 11.52
C SER A 126 4.74 3.52 11.01
N LEU A 127 5.13 4.75 10.70
CA LEU A 127 4.24 5.77 10.16
C LEU A 127 4.52 5.96 8.67
N ALA A 128 3.47 6.10 7.87
CA ALA A 128 3.58 6.49 6.47
C ALA A 128 2.77 7.74 6.14
N LEU A 129 3.25 8.48 5.14
CA LEU A 129 2.53 9.56 4.48
C LEU A 129 2.21 9.15 3.05
N TYR A 130 0.93 9.09 2.73
CA TYR A 130 0.41 8.80 1.39
C TYR A 130 -0.17 10.08 0.82
N ASN A 131 0.15 10.42 -0.43
CA ASN A 131 -0.41 11.60 -1.06
C ASN A 131 -1.37 11.24 -2.19
N ALA A 132 -2.67 11.38 -1.96
CA ALA A 132 -3.71 11.15 -2.96
C ALA A 132 -4.26 12.47 -3.54
N ASP A 133 -3.84 13.63 -3.05
CA ASP A 133 -4.38 14.93 -3.47
C ASP A 133 -3.54 15.57 -4.59
N PRO A 134 -4.07 15.74 -5.81
CA PRO A 134 -3.37 16.41 -6.90
C PRO A 134 -3.12 17.91 -6.66
N ALA A 135 -3.86 18.56 -5.76
CA ALA A 135 -3.60 19.96 -5.38
C ALA A 135 -2.37 20.09 -4.46
N CYS A 136 -1.94 19.01 -3.81
CA CYS A 136 -0.77 18.98 -2.94
C CYS A 136 0.41 18.34 -3.68
N ARG A 137 1.18 19.13 -4.45
CA ARG A 137 2.23 18.56 -5.32
C ARG A 137 3.36 17.92 -4.53
N GLN A 138 3.78 18.56 -3.44
CA GLN A 138 4.78 18.04 -2.51
C GLN A 138 4.21 18.01 -1.10
N ALA A 139 3.64 16.87 -0.72
CA ALA A 139 3.13 16.67 0.63
C ALA A 139 4.28 16.47 1.63
N GLY A 140 4.07 16.98 2.83
CA GLY A 140 4.91 16.74 3.99
C GLY A 140 4.06 16.68 5.26
N LEU A 141 4.66 16.15 6.33
CA LEU A 141 4.11 16.21 7.67
C LEU A 141 5.17 16.75 8.61
N ARG A 142 4.77 17.62 9.52
CA ARG A 142 5.59 18.09 10.64
C ARG A 142 4.88 17.86 11.96
N THR A 143 5.63 17.74 13.05
CA THR A 143 5.02 17.74 14.40
C THR A 143 4.40 19.11 14.65
N ALA A 144 3.13 19.14 15.04
CA ALA A 144 2.40 20.37 15.31
C ALA A 144 3.12 21.19 16.40
N GLY A 145 3.22 22.51 16.20
CA GLY A 145 3.81 23.45 17.15
C GLY A 145 5.35 23.39 17.31
N ARG A 146 6.06 22.46 16.66
CA ARG A 146 7.53 22.32 16.81
C ARG A 146 8.33 22.49 15.53
N ASN A 147 7.68 22.72 14.38
CA ASN A 147 8.28 22.84 13.04
C ASN A 147 9.32 21.75 12.69
N VAL A 148 9.22 20.55 13.29
CA VAL A 148 10.09 19.41 13.01
C VAL A 148 9.44 18.55 11.95
N GLY A 149 10.09 18.41 10.79
CA GLY A 149 9.62 17.57 9.68
C GLY A 149 9.68 16.08 10.01
N ILE A 150 8.59 15.36 9.76
CA ILE A 150 8.49 13.90 9.80
C ILE A 150 8.67 13.34 8.38
N PHE A 151 8.00 13.95 7.40
CA PHE A 151 8.11 13.64 5.98
C PHE A 151 8.13 14.92 5.16
N GLU A 152 8.80 14.88 4.02
CA GLU A 152 8.91 15.99 3.08
C GLU A 152 8.85 15.45 1.65
N ASN A 153 8.40 16.26 0.70
CA ASN A 153 8.47 15.99 -0.73
C ASN A 153 7.87 14.62 -1.13
N VAL A 154 6.65 14.33 -0.66
CA VAL A 154 5.86 13.16 -1.10
C VAL A 154 4.97 13.59 -2.25
N GLY A 155 5.30 13.16 -3.47
CA GLY A 155 4.53 13.48 -4.68
C GLY A 155 3.16 12.83 -4.70
N GLN A 156 2.25 13.34 -5.55
CA GLN A 156 0.94 12.70 -5.75
C GLN A 156 1.12 11.25 -6.22
N GLY A 157 0.31 10.35 -5.68
CA GLY A 157 0.38 8.91 -5.93
C GLY A 157 1.56 8.21 -5.21
N GLN A 158 2.38 8.93 -4.45
CA GLN A 158 3.55 8.38 -3.77
C GLN A 158 3.32 8.20 -2.27
N VAL A 159 4.25 7.43 -1.69
CA VAL A 159 4.32 7.10 -0.27
C VAL A 159 5.74 7.35 0.24
N LYS A 160 5.87 7.74 1.51
CA LYS A 160 7.08 7.55 2.31
C LYS A 160 6.71 6.95 3.66
N ARG A 161 7.58 6.06 4.18
CA ARG A 161 7.41 5.37 5.46
C ARG A 161 8.66 5.52 6.31
N ARG A 162 8.48 5.65 7.63
CA ARG A 162 9.55 5.78 8.62
C ARG A 162 9.16 5.15 9.95
N LEU A 163 10.15 4.56 10.63
CA LEU A 163 10.03 4.12 12.02
C LEU A 163 10.23 5.28 13.01
N ILE A 164 9.22 5.54 13.83
CA ILE A 164 9.21 6.62 14.83
C ILE A 164 9.03 6.06 16.25
N ASN A 165 9.30 6.90 17.26
CA ASN A 165 9.03 6.53 18.64
C ASN A 165 7.51 6.39 18.87
N PRO A 166 7.06 5.36 19.60
CA PRO A 166 5.65 5.13 19.90
C PRO A 166 5.20 6.11 21.01
N VAL A 167 4.83 7.33 20.61
CA VAL A 167 4.39 8.40 21.53
C VAL A 167 3.13 9.06 20.99
N ALA A 168 2.42 9.78 21.86
CA ALA A 168 1.36 10.67 21.44
C ALA A 168 1.91 11.78 20.53
N VAL A 169 1.29 11.98 19.37
CA VAL A 169 1.75 12.98 18.41
C VAL A 169 0.58 13.60 17.65
N SER A 170 0.62 14.93 17.53
CA SER A 170 -0.19 15.66 16.57
C SER A 170 0.69 16.16 15.44
N VAL A 171 0.19 16.04 14.21
CA VAL A 171 0.91 16.38 12.99
C VAL A 171 0.21 17.49 12.23
N GLU A 172 0.97 18.30 11.52
CA GLU A 172 0.45 19.30 10.61
C GLU A 172 0.84 18.94 9.18
N LEU A 173 -0.13 19.01 8.27
CA LEU A 173 0.07 18.82 6.84
C LEU A 173 0.76 20.04 6.25
N THR A 174 1.74 19.80 5.38
CA THR A 174 2.30 20.83 4.51
C THR A 174 2.15 20.42 3.05
N CYS A 175 1.81 21.37 2.18
CA CYS A 175 1.89 21.21 0.73
C CYS A 175 2.83 22.27 0.18
N ASP A 176 3.85 21.85 -0.56
CA ASP A 176 4.89 22.74 -1.10
C ASP A 176 5.53 23.60 0.01
N GLY A 177 5.78 22.99 1.17
CA GLY A 177 6.35 23.63 2.36
C GLY A 177 5.38 24.52 3.15
N LYS A 178 4.14 24.71 2.69
CA LYS A 178 3.14 25.58 3.35
C LYS A 178 2.14 24.77 4.17
N PRO A 179 1.86 25.17 5.43
CA PRO A 179 0.82 24.57 6.27
C PRO A 179 -0.53 24.48 5.57
N GLN A 180 -1.24 23.37 5.76
CA GLN A 180 -2.59 23.15 5.24
C GLN A 180 -3.51 22.67 6.36
N GLY A 181 -4.69 23.28 6.44
CA GLY A 181 -5.74 22.87 7.37
C GLY A 181 -5.34 22.93 8.85
N ALA A 182 -6.08 22.22 9.69
CA ALA A 182 -5.80 22.09 11.11
C ALA A 182 -4.83 20.93 11.38
N ALA A 183 -4.13 21.01 12.52
CA ALA A 183 -3.34 19.89 13.01
C ALA A 183 -4.22 18.66 13.24
N ARG A 184 -3.69 17.48 12.89
CA ARG A 184 -4.32 16.18 13.08
C ARG A 184 -3.71 15.50 14.29
N ASP A 185 -4.54 15.20 15.27
CA ASP A 185 -4.14 14.31 16.36
C ASP A 185 -4.10 12.86 15.87
N LEU A 186 -2.97 12.18 16.08
CA LEU A 186 -2.80 10.76 15.78
C LEU A 186 -2.98 9.89 17.03
N GLY A 187 -3.13 10.51 18.21
CA GLY A 187 -3.14 9.81 19.48
C GLY A 187 -1.80 9.15 19.80
N ALA A 188 -1.81 8.24 20.77
CA ALA A 188 -0.65 7.43 21.13
C ALA A 188 -0.43 6.33 20.09
N LEU A 189 0.69 6.39 19.37
CA LEU A 189 1.09 5.33 18.46
C LEU A 189 1.69 4.17 19.24
N GLU A 190 1.38 2.94 18.82
CA GLU A 190 1.81 1.73 19.50
C GLU A 190 3.06 1.13 18.84
N ALA A 191 3.91 0.50 19.66
CA ALA A 191 5.09 -0.21 19.19
C ALA A 191 4.69 -1.45 18.36
N GLY A 192 5.39 -1.69 17.25
CA GLY A 192 5.10 -2.80 16.34
C GLY A 192 3.88 -2.59 15.46
N GLN A 193 3.13 -1.49 15.63
CA GLN A 193 1.98 -1.15 14.79
C GLN A 193 2.38 -0.29 13.60
N ARG A 194 1.55 -0.36 12.55
CA ARG A 194 1.70 0.38 11.30
C ARG A 194 0.53 1.33 11.13
N TYR A 195 0.82 2.56 10.72
CA TYR A 195 -0.17 3.60 10.52
C TYR A 195 0.10 4.39 9.25
N THR A 196 -0.97 4.93 8.66
CA THR A 196 -0.90 5.82 7.51
C THR A 196 -1.65 7.11 7.79
N VAL A 197 -1.01 8.24 7.47
CA VAL A 197 -1.68 9.51 7.24
C VAL A 197 -1.85 9.70 5.74
N LEU A 198 -3.08 9.87 5.28
CA LEU A 198 -3.41 10.06 3.87
C LEU A 198 -3.75 11.53 3.61
N VAL A 199 -3.05 12.16 2.67
CA VAL A 199 -3.40 13.48 2.15
C VAL A 199 -4.45 13.30 1.07
N VAL A 200 -5.60 13.95 1.26
CA VAL A 200 -6.75 13.86 0.35
C VAL A 200 -7.36 15.24 0.14
N PRO A 201 -8.10 15.45 -0.97
CA PRO A 201 -8.88 16.65 -1.16
C PRO A 201 -9.86 16.90 -0.02
N GLY A 202 -10.10 18.17 0.26
CA GLY A 202 -11.10 18.63 1.20
C GLY A 202 -11.81 19.90 0.68
N PRO A 203 -12.94 20.28 1.29
CA PRO A 203 -13.74 21.41 0.83
C PRO A 203 -13.02 22.75 0.92
N GLN A 204 -12.03 22.87 1.81
CA GLN A 204 -11.23 24.08 2.05
C GLN A 204 -9.77 23.92 1.61
N GLY A 205 -9.47 22.88 0.83
CA GLY A 205 -8.10 22.49 0.43
C GLY A 205 -7.70 21.11 0.97
N PRO A 206 -6.43 20.72 0.76
CA PRO A 206 -5.92 19.43 1.19
C PRO A 206 -6.11 19.20 2.70
N ARG A 207 -6.53 17.98 3.06
CA ARG A 207 -6.74 17.54 4.44
C ARG A 207 -6.11 16.17 4.67
N THR A 208 -6.08 15.74 5.93
CA THR A 208 -5.56 14.43 6.31
C THR A 208 -6.64 13.48 6.79
N LEU A 209 -6.52 12.21 6.40
CA LEU A 209 -7.16 11.06 7.04
C LEU A 209 -6.09 10.27 7.78
N PHE A 210 -6.50 9.49 8.78
CA PHE A 210 -5.60 8.65 9.56
C PHE A 210 -6.17 7.24 9.69
N ALA A 211 -5.29 6.24 9.52
CA ALA A 211 -5.66 4.84 9.59
C ALA A 211 -4.56 4.02 10.28
N ASN A 212 -4.97 3.00 11.03
CA ASN A 212 -4.10 1.89 11.39
C ASN A 212 -4.09 0.89 10.21
N ASP A 213 -2.92 0.37 9.87
CA ASP A 213 -2.70 -0.52 8.73
C ASP A 213 -2.93 -2.01 9.11
N ALA A 214 -3.89 -2.30 9.99
CA ALA A 214 -4.23 -3.65 10.40
C ALA A 214 -4.62 -4.54 9.22
N LEU A 215 -4.22 -5.80 9.28
CA LEU A 215 -4.76 -6.84 8.40
C LEU A 215 -6.16 -7.25 8.90
N THR A 216 -7.14 -7.26 8.01
CA THR A 216 -8.45 -7.86 8.29
C THR A 216 -8.35 -9.37 8.13
N ARG A 217 -8.91 -10.12 9.09
CA ARG A 217 -9.06 -11.57 9.01
C ARG A 217 -10.31 -11.94 8.23
#